data_AF-A0A1N7BQH6-F1
#
_entry.id   AF-A0A1N7BQH6-F1
#
_cell.length_a   1.000
_cell.length_b   1.000
_cell.length_c   1.000
_cell.angle_alpha   90.00
_cell.angle_beta   90.00
_cell.angle_gamma   90.00
#
_symmetry.space_group_name_H-M   'P 1'
#
loop_
_entity.id
_entity.type
_entity.pdbx_description
1 polymer ?
#
loop_
_entity_poly.entity_id
_entity_poly.type
_entity_poly.pdbx_seq_one_letter_code
_entity_poly.pdbx_strand_id
1 'polypeptide(L)'
;LIDGNRCPKLSVPSAPVIGGDAEVPAIAAASILAKVSRDREMQALDLIYPGYGLAGHKGYPTPAHLEALQRLGATPIHRRSFGPVRVVVEAAAALQDRRAVAGVVE
;
A
#
# COMPACT_ATOMS: atom_id res chain seq x y z
N LEU A 1 -20.71 -15.12 -0.76
CA LEU A 1 -20.09 -15.20 0.59
C LEU A 1 -18.83 -14.34 0.57
N ILE A 2 -18.51 -13.68 1.68
CA ILE A 2 -17.40 -12.71 1.77
C ILE A 2 -16.66 -12.96 3.08
N ASP A 3 -15.33 -13.05 3.02
CA ASP A 3 -14.53 -13.18 4.24
C ASP A 3 -14.60 -11.92 5.11
N GLY A 4 -14.68 -12.11 6.42
CA GLY A 4 -14.73 -11.06 7.42
C GLY A 4 -16.12 -10.81 8.00
N ASN A 5 -16.28 -9.65 8.65
CA ASN A 5 -17.48 -9.33 9.42
C ASN A 5 -18.44 -8.34 8.73
N ARG A 6 -18.14 -7.93 7.49
CA ARG A 6 -18.89 -6.91 6.76
C ARG A 6 -18.97 -7.26 5.29
N CYS A 7 -20.10 -6.95 4.67
CA CYS A 7 -20.24 -6.98 3.22
C CYS A 7 -20.16 -5.56 2.64
N PRO A 8 -19.42 -5.36 1.53
CA PRO A 8 -19.58 -4.16 0.72
C PRO A 8 -20.98 -4.09 0.10
N LYS A 9 -21.39 -2.91 -0.34
CA LYS A 9 -22.61 -2.74 -1.12
C LYS A 9 -22.39 -3.34 -2.51
N LEU A 10 -23.05 -4.47 -2.79
CA LEU A 10 -22.99 -5.17 -4.08
C LEU A 10 -24.39 -5.25 -4.68
N SER A 11 -24.46 -5.34 -6.00
CA SER A 11 -25.72 -5.60 -6.72
C SER A 11 -26.23 -7.04 -6.56
N VAL A 12 -25.43 -7.90 -5.94
CA VAL A 12 -25.74 -9.31 -5.70
C VAL A 12 -25.92 -9.58 -4.20
N PRO A 13 -26.74 -10.57 -3.82
CA PRO A 13 -26.85 -11.00 -2.43
C PRO A 13 -25.49 -11.41 -1.87
N SER A 14 -25.17 -10.92 -0.67
CA SER A 14 -23.90 -11.17 0.01
C SER A 14 -24.10 -11.43 1.50
N ALA A 15 -23.33 -12.35 2.05
CA ALA A 15 -23.28 -12.63 3.48
C ALA A 15 -21.81 -12.71 3.96
N PRO A 16 -21.49 -12.13 5.12
CA PRO A 16 -20.14 -12.19 5.71
C PRO A 16 -19.91 -13.55 6.39
N VAL A 17 -18.67 -14.05 6.34
CA VAL A 17 -18.22 -15.25 7.04
C VAL A 17 -16.89 -14.90 7.71
N ILE A 18 -16.87 -14.89 9.05
CA ILE A 18 -15.66 -14.60 9.82
C ILE A 18 -14.71 -15.80 9.70
N GLY A 19 -13.48 -15.59 9.20
CA GLY A 19 -12.55 -16.70 8.96
C GLY A 19 -13.00 -17.59 7.80
N GLY A 20 -13.72 -17.02 6.84
CA GLY A 20 -14.34 -17.78 5.76
C GLY A 20 -13.34 -18.45 4.83
N ASP A 21 -12.10 -17.96 4.79
CA ASP A 21 -11.01 -18.58 4.04
C ASP A 21 -10.58 -19.94 4.61
N ALA A 22 -10.79 -20.19 5.90
CA ALA A 22 -10.54 -21.49 6.53
C ALA A 22 -11.73 -22.47 6.39
N GLU A 23 -12.94 -21.95 6.22
CA GLU A 23 -14.18 -22.75 6.32
C GLU A 23 -14.88 -22.98 4.97
N VAL A 24 -14.74 -22.05 4.02
CA VAL A 24 -15.49 -22.06 2.76
C VAL A 24 -14.53 -22.19 1.58
N PRO A 25 -14.55 -23.30 0.82
CA PRO A 25 -13.61 -23.54 -0.28
C PRO A 25 -13.57 -22.44 -1.34
N ALA A 26 -14.72 -21.83 -1.66
CA ALA A 26 -14.77 -20.73 -2.63
C ALA A 26 -14.08 -19.45 -2.13
N ILE A 27 -14.15 -19.17 -0.81
CA ILE A 27 -13.46 -18.03 -0.20
C ILE A 27 -11.95 -18.31 -0.14
N ALA A 28 -11.56 -19.53 0.21
CA ALA A 28 -10.16 -19.98 0.17
C ALA A 28 -9.55 -19.84 -1.23
N ALA A 29 -10.25 -20.28 -2.27
CA ALA A 29 -9.81 -20.12 -3.64
C ALA A 29 -9.63 -18.63 -4.02
N ALA A 30 -10.58 -17.77 -3.61
CA ALA A 30 -10.49 -16.34 -3.85
C ALA A 30 -9.29 -15.68 -3.13
N SER A 31 -8.99 -16.07 -1.89
CA SER A 31 -7.86 -15.53 -1.13
C SER A 31 -6.51 -15.90 -1.76
N ILE A 32 -6.37 -17.13 -2.26
CA ILE A 32 -5.18 -17.58 -3.01
C ILE A 32 -4.99 -16.73 -4.27
N LEU A 33 -6.04 -16.56 -5.08
CA LEU A 33 -5.97 -15.75 -6.31
C LEU A 33 -5.59 -14.30 -6.01
N ALA A 34 -6.17 -13.70 -4.97
CA ALA A 34 -5.87 -12.35 -4.55
C ALA A 34 -4.40 -12.21 -4.11
N LYS A 35 -3.92 -13.11 -3.25
CA LYS A 35 -2.56 -13.08 -2.72
C LYS A 35 -1.52 -13.25 -3.82
N VAL A 36 -1.67 -14.28 -4.64
CA VAL A 36 -0.69 -14.60 -5.71
C VAL A 36 -0.62 -13.46 -6.72
N SER A 37 -1.77 -12.90 -7.13
CA SER A 37 -1.80 -11.77 -8.06
C SER A 37 -1.12 -10.53 -7.47
N ARG A 38 -1.44 -10.20 -6.21
CA ARG A 38 -0.84 -9.05 -5.52
C ARG A 38 0.66 -9.20 -5.33
N ASP A 39 1.15 -10.39 -5.02
CA ASP A 39 2.57 -10.63 -4.80
C ASP A 39 3.39 -10.49 -6.08
N ARG A 40 2.84 -10.89 -7.23
CA ARG A 40 3.44 -10.69 -8.56
C ARG A 40 3.48 -9.21 -8.93
N GLU A 41 2.39 -8.48 -8.67
CA GLU A 41 2.36 -7.02 -8.88
C GLU A 41 3.45 -6.32 -8.06
N MET A 42 3.64 -6.71 -6.80
CA MET A 42 4.69 -6.12 -5.96
C MET A 42 6.10 -6.45 -6.42
N GLN A 43 6.32 -7.59 -7.08
CA GLN A 43 7.60 -7.89 -7.73
C GLN A 43 7.83 -6.97 -8.93
N ALA A 44 6.82 -6.75 -9.76
CA ALA A 44 6.92 -5.84 -10.90
C ALA A 44 7.16 -4.38 -10.45
N LEU A 45 6.47 -3.94 -9.39
CA LEU A 45 6.63 -2.59 -8.83
C LEU A 45 8.01 -2.38 -8.20
N ASP A 46 8.66 -3.41 -7.68
CA ASP A 46 10.03 -3.31 -7.16
C ASP A 46 11.05 -2.96 -8.25
N LEU A 47 10.81 -3.42 -9.49
CA LEU A 47 11.63 -3.05 -10.65
C LEU A 47 11.41 -1.59 -11.06
N ILE A 48 10.19 -1.08 -10.89
CA ILE A 48 9.82 0.31 -11.23
C ILE A 48 10.31 1.29 -10.15
N TYR A 49 10.28 0.86 -8.88
CA TYR A 49 10.69 1.66 -7.72
C TYR A 49 11.83 0.95 -6.96
N PRO A 50 13.05 0.92 -7.53
CA PRO A 50 14.18 0.21 -6.94
C PRO A 50 14.57 0.81 -5.59
N GLY A 51 15.08 -0.04 -4.69
CA GLY A 51 15.60 0.37 -3.37
C GLY A 51 14.57 0.41 -2.24
N TYR A 52 13.28 0.19 -2.54
CA TYR A 52 12.24 0.03 -1.52
C TYR A 52 12.16 -1.39 -0.97
N GLY A 53 12.46 -2.43 -1.78
CA GLY A 53 12.38 -3.84 -1.36
C GLY A 53 10.96 -4.41 -1.45
N LEU A 54 10.11 -3.84 -2.31
CA LEU A 54 8.69 -4.16 -2.48
C LEU A 54 8.46 -5.63 -2.83
N ALA A 55 9.40 -6.26 -3.53
CA ALA A 55 9.33 -7.69 -3.85
C ALA A 55 9.38 -8.58 -2.60
N GLY A 56 10.03 -8.14 -1.52
CA GLY A 56 10.13 -8.87 -0.25
C GLY A 56 8.92 -8.64 0.66
N HIS A 57 8.72 -7.39 1.08
CA HIS A 57 7.72 -7.05 2.11
C HIS A 57 6.36 -6.66 1.53
N LYS A 58 6.17 -6.64 0.21
CA LYS A 58 4.87 -6.44 -0.47
C LYS A 58 4.15 -5.13 -0.12
N GLY A 59 4.89 -4.13 0.33
CA GLY A 59 4.36 -2.82 0.75
C GLY A 59 3.89 -2.76 2.20
N TYR A 60 4.00 -3.84 2.99
CA TYR A 60 3.79 -3.77 4.44
C TYR A 60 4.84 -2.87 5.10
N PRO A 61 4.53 -2.21 6.24
CA PRO A 61 5.41 -1.25 6.90
C PRO A 61 6.48 -1.94 7.74
N THR A 62 7.32 -2.76 7.11
CA THR A 62 8.50 -3.34 7.76
C THR A 62 9.55 -2.25 8.04
N PRO A 63 10.47 -2.43 8.99
CA PRO A 63 11.55 -1.48 9.24
C PRO A 63 12.30 -1.07 7.96
N ALA A 64 12.67 -2.05 7.13
CA ALA A 64 13.32 -1.82 5.84
C ALA A 64 12.49 -0.91 4.91
N HIS A 65 11.17 -1.10 4.87
CA HIS A 65 10.30 -0.27 4.03
C HIS A 65 10.18 1.16 4.58
N LEU A 66 10.07 1.32 5.90
CA LEU A 66 9.99 2.63 6.54
C LEU A 66 11.30 3.42 6.37
N GLU A 67 12.45 2.75 6.48
CA GLU A 67 13.76 3.35 6.20
C GLU A 67 13.89 3.79 4.74
N ALA A 68 13.47 2.94 3.80
CA ALA A 68 13.46 3.30 2.38
C ALA A 68 12.51 4.47 2.10
N LEU A 69 11.33 4.50 2.72
CA LEU A 69 10.35 5.59 2.60
C LEU A 69 10.92 6.92 3.11
N GLN A 70 11.67 6.92 4.21
CA GLN A 70 12.33 8.12 4.73
C GLN A 70 13.48 8.58 3.82
N ARG A 71 14.27 7.65 3.29
CA ARG A 71 15.44 7.94 2.46
C ARG A 71 15.08 8.38 1.04
N LEU A 72 14.09 7.73 0.44
CA LEU A 72 13.72 7.87 -0.98
C LEU A 72 12.46 8.72 -1.18
N GLY A 73 11.68 8.96 -0.11
CA GLY A 73 10.40 9.66 -0.17
C GLY A 73 9.23 8.73 -0.56
N ALA A 74 8.03 9.29 -0.70
CA ALA A 74 6.85 8.54 -1.12
C ALA A 74 6.72 8.48 -2.64
N THR A 75 6.46 7.28 -3.17
CA THR A 75 6.14 7.09 -4.60
C THR A 75 4.62 7.22 -4.86
N PRO A 76 4.17 7.32 -6.13
CA PRO A 76 2.74 7.40 -6.46
C PRO A 76 1.89 6.23 -5.96
N ILE A 77 2.47 5.03 -5.80
CA ILE A 77 1.76 3.84 -5.31
C ILE A 77 1.57 3.84 -3.78
N HIS A 78 2.22 4.74 -3.05
CA HIS A 78 2.05 4.82 -1.61
C HIS A 78 0.70 5.42 -1.24
N ARG A 79 0.03 4.82 -0.25
CA ARG A 79 -1.23 5.32 0.29
C ARG A 79 -0.98 6.55 1.16
N ARG A 80 -1.16 7.74 0.58
CA ARG A 80 -0.85 9.03 1.22
C ARG A 80 -1.59 9.30 2.54
N SER A 81 -2.73 8.66 2.77
CA SER A 81 -3.47 8.79 4.03
C SER A 81 -2.85 8.00 5.19
N PHE A 82 -1.89 7.11 4.94
CA PHE A 82 -1.25 6.30 5.97
C PHE A 82 -0.19 7.14 6.69
N GLY A 83 -0.20 7.11 8.03
CA GLY A 83 0.61 7.99 8.88
C GLY A 83 2.07 8.16 8.45
N PRO A 84 2.87 7.08 8.30
CA PRO A 84 4.27 7.19 7.88
C PRO A 84 4.46 7.83 6.49
N VAL A 85 3.55 7.58 5.56
CA VAL A 85 3.59 8.15 4.21
C VAL A 85 3.22 9.63 4.25
N ARG A 86 2.18 10.00 5.01
CA ARG A 86 1.77 11.40 5.16
C ARG A 86 2.91 12.27 5.69
N VAL A 87 3.63 11.79 6.70
CA VAL A 87 4.78 12.49 7.30
C VAL A 87 5.84 12.84 6.25
N VAL A 88 6.25 11.88 5.40
CA VAL A 88 7.28 12.15 4.38
C VAL A 88 6.77 13.05 3.25
N VAL A 89 5.48 12.96 2.92
CA VAL A 89 4.84 13.82 1.90
C VAL A 89 4.76 15.26 2.38
N GLU A 90 4.33 15.49 3.62
CA GLU A 90 4.23 16.82 4.22
C GLU A 90 5.62 17.45 4.41
N ALA A 91 6.61 16.66 4.84
CA ALA A 91 7.99 17.13 4.94
C ALA A 91 8.56 17.57 3.58
N ALA A 92 8.27 16.81 2.51
CA ALA A 92 8.68 17.17 1.16
C ALA A 92 8.02 18.47 0.67
N ALA A 93 6.71 18.65 0.92
CA ALA A 93 5.99 19.88 0.56
C ALA A 93 6.56 21.11 1.28
N ALA A 94 6.79 21.01 2.59
CA ALA A 94 7.37 22.11 3.37
C ALA A 94 8.78 22.51 2.89
N LEU A 95 9.60 21.55 2.42
CA LEU A 95 10.91 21.84 1.84
C LEU A 95 10.80 22.54 0.47
N GLN A 96 9.81 22.16 -0.34
CA GLN A 96 9.54 22.82 -1.63
C GLN A 96 9.12 24.27 -1.44
N ASP A 97 8.22 24.53 -0.50
CA ASP A 97 7.76 25.89 -0.18
C ASP A 97 8.92 26.78 0.28
N ARG A 98 9.81 26.27 1.15
CA ARG A 98 10.98 27.02 1.63
C ARG A 98 11.96 27.37 0.51
N ARG A 99 12.16 26.47 -0.46
CA ARG A 99 13.01 26.73 -1.62
C ARG A 99 12.39 27.77 -2.57
N ALA A 100 11.07 27.72 -2.76
CA ALA A 100 10.36 28.71 -3.56
C ALA A 100 10.48 30.12 -2.97
N VAL A 101 10.35 30.26 -1.64
CA VAL A 101 10.53 31.57 -0.96
C VAL A 101 11.97 32.08 -1.05
N ALA A 102 12.96 31.20 -0.90
CA ALA A 102 14.38 31.58 -0.99
C ALA A 102 14.84 31.96 -2.41
N GLY A 103 14.12 31.54 -3.45
CA GLY A 103 14.44 31.84 -4.86
C GLY A 103 13.80 33.12 -5.42
N VAL A 104 13.11 33.93 -4.62
CA VAL A 104 12.42 35.17 -5.05
C VAL A 104 13.19 36.44 -4.63
N VAL A 105 14.37 36.30 -4.03
CA VAL A 105 15.22 37.41 -3.55
C VAL A 105 16.43 37.73 -4.44
N GLU A 106 16.40 37.38 -5.72
CA GLU A 106 17.38 37.86 -6.73
C GLU A 106 16.73 38.82 -7.75
#